data_AF-A0A2S1GXJ9-F1
#
_entry.id   AF-A0A2S1GXJ9-F1
#
_cell.length_a   1.000
_cell.length_b   1.000
_cell.length_c   1.000
_cell.angle_alpha   90.00
_cell.angle_beta   90.00
_cell.angle_gamma   90.00
#
_symmetry.space_group_name_H-M   'P 1'
#
loop_
_entity.id
_entity.type
_entity.pdbx_description
1 polymer ?
#
loop_
_entity_poly.entity_id
_entity_poly.type
_entity_poly.pdbx_seq_one_letter_code
_entity_poly.pdbx_strand_id
1 'polypeptide(L)'
;MGNVYSAQNIAAYAIYELNDAKEFVNACGIQQILADMNLMWHKVFGHSAFSEATHNLATSGYTVREVAEEYKEHGAAHLLEPAKEWFLKYGEFQLVQRPFAVPNFTAKEEIIMKKVLTAHRLRNYQLVNVAV
;
A
#
# COMPACT_ATOMS: atom_id res chain seq x y z
N MET A 1 16.25 4.67 -12.35
CA MET A 1 14.87 4.35 -12.77
C MET A 1 14.16 3.76 -11.56
N GLY A 2 12.91 4.15 -11.32
CA GLY A 2 12.09 3.52 -10.29
C GLY A 2 11.56 2.20 -10.81
N ASN A 3 11.44 1.20 -9.95
CA ASN A 3 10.79 -0.05 -10.30
C ASN A 3 9.27 0.15 -10.37
N VAL A 4 8.60 -0.76 -11.07
CA VAL A 4 7.14 -0.88 -11.13
C VAL A 4 6.77 -2.14 -10.38
N TYR A 5 5.76 -2.03 -9.52
CA TYR A 5 5.35 -3.09 -8.59
C TYR A 5 3.88 -3.41 -8.79
N SER A 6 3.43 -4.59 -8.36
CA SER A 6 2.00 -4.83 -8.21
C SER A 6 1.45 -4.02 -7.03
N ALA A 7 0.31 -3.39 -7.24
CA ALA A 7 -0.42 -2.68 -6.20
C ALA A 7 -0.84 -3.60 -5.06
N GLN A 8 -1.11 -4.88 -5.33
CA GLN A 8 -1.43 -5.87 -4.31
C GLN A 8 -0.25 -6.08 -3.35
N ASN A 9 0.97 -6.18 -3.88
CA ASN A 9 2.18 -6.36 -3.08
C ASN A 9 2.45 -5.14 -2.19
N ILE A 10 2.23 -3.95 -2.73
CA ILE A 10 2.39 -2.70 -1.97
C ILE A 10 1.31 -2.56 -0.90
N ALA A 11 0.07 -2.91 -1.21
CA ALA A 11 -1.02 -2.92 -0.24
C ALA A 11 -0.76 -3.93 0.89
N ALA A 12 -0.33 -5.14 0.56
CA ALA A 12 0.04 -6.18 1.54
C ALA A 12 1.16 -5.71 2.47
N TYR A 13 2.22 -5.11 1.92
CA TYR A 13 3.31 -4.54 2.72
C TYR A 13 2.81 -3.39 3.63
N ALA A 14 1.97 -2.50 3.12
CA ALA A 14 1.41 -1.41 3.92
C ALA A 14 0.56 -1.91 5.10
N ILE A 15 -0.29 -2.92 4.86
CA ILE A 15 -1.11 -3.53 5.92
C ILE A 15 -0.21 -4.15 7.00
N TYR A 16 0.84 -4.88 6.59
CA TYR A 16 1.75 -5.49 7.55
C TYR A 16 2.43 -4.45 8.45
N GLU A 17 3.01 -3.41 7.86
CA GLU A 17 3.71 -2.34 8.60
C GLU A 17 2.79 -1.57 9.55
N LEU A 18 1.52 -1.39 9.18
CA LEU A 18 0.53 -0.73 10.02
C LEU A 18 0.05 -1.67 11.14
N ASN A 19 -0.17 -2.96 10.86
CA ASN A 19 -0.57 -3.95 11.85
C ASN A 19 0.55 -4.19 12.89
N ASP A 20 1.82 -4.24 12.48
CA ASP A 20 2.96 -4.35 13.41
C ASP A 20 3.06 -3.13 14.34
N ALA A 21 2.72 -1.95 13.82
CA ALA A 21 2.60 -0.71 14.59
C ALA A 21 1.29 -0.61 15.42
N LYS A 22 0.41 -1.63 15.37
CA LYS A 22 -0.94 -1.64 15.98
C LYS A 22 -1.83 -0.49 15.53
N GLU A 23 -1.66 -0.07 14.28
CA GLU A 23 -2.43 1.01 13.67
C GLU A 23 -3.56 0.45 12.81
N PHE A 24 -4.71 1.12 12.91
CA PHE A 24 -5.87 0.75 12.14
C PHE A 24 -5.72 1.16 10.67
N VAL A 25 -5.92 0.20 9.77
CA VAL A 25 -6.09 0.44 8.33
C VAL A 25 -7.34 -0.28 7.82
N ASN A 26 -8.09 0.39 6.95
CA ASN A 26 -9.27 -0.14 6.25
C ASN A 26 -9.10 -0.01 4.72
N ALA A 27 -10.07 -0.50 3.95
CA ALA A 27 -10.01 -0.49 2.49
C ALA A 27 -9.80 0.92 1.91
N CYS A 28 -10.47 1.93 2.47
CA CYS A 28 -10.32 3.32 2.06
C CYS A 28 -8.91 3.88 2.37
N GLY A 29 -8.36 3.55 3.54
CA GLY A 29 -7.00 3.94 3.93
C GLY A 29 -5.95 3.34 3.00
N ILE A 30 -6.12 2.08 2.59
CA ILE A 30 -5.23 1.46 1.58
C ILE A 30 -5.29 2.21 0.27
N GLN A 31 -6.47 2.55 -0.24
CA GLN A 31 -6.59 3.30 -1.49
C GLN A 31 -5.94 4.68 -1.40
N GLN A 32 -6.01 5.35 -0.24
CA GLN A 32 -5.29 6.60 0.01
C GLN A 32 -3.78 6.41 0.03
N ILE A 33 -3.27 5.36 0.70
CA ILE A 33 -1.84 5.02 0.70
C ILE A 33 -1.35 4.77 -0.72
N LEU A 34 -2.11 4.00 -1.52
CA LEU A 34 -1.77 3.75 -2.92
C LEU A 34 -1.79 5.04 -3.75
N ALA A 35 -2.75 5.93 -3.53
CA ALA A 35 -2.83 7.24 -4.20
C ALA A 35 -1.60 8.10 -3.89
N ASP A 36 -1.27 8.24 -2.62
CA ASP A 36 -0.13 9.03 -2.14
C ASP A 36 1.19 8.45 -2.65
N MET A 37 1.30 7.12 -2.68
CA MET A 37 2.47 6.45 -3.23
C MET A 37 2.62 6.70 -4.72
N ASN A 38 1.55 6.58 -5.51
CA ASN A 38 1.58 6.88 -6.94
C ASN A 38 2.00 8.32 -7.23
N LEU A 39 1.44 9.25 -6.45
CA LEU A 39 1.73 10.68 -6.59
C LEU A 39 3.19 10.99 -6.26
N MET A 40 3.73 10.38 -5.21
CA MET A 40 5.16 10.50 -4.87
C MET A 40 6.05 9.83 -5.92
N TRP A 41 5.65 8.67 -6.45
CA TRP A 41 6.39 7.98 -7.51
C TRP A 41 6.47 8.81 -8.77
N HIS A 42 5.34 9.37 -9.20
CA HIS A 42 5.29 10.22 -10.39
C HIS A 42 6.13 11.50 -10.20
N LYS A 43 6.20 12.04 -8.98
CA LYS A 43 7.07 13.19 -8.68
C LYS A 43 8.55 12.86 -8.72
N VAL A 44 8.95 11.69 -8.23
CA VAL A 44 10.38 11.32 -8.11
C VAL A 44 10.92 10.67 -9.39
N PHE A 45 10.13 9.80 -10.03
CA PHE A 45 10.56 8.96 -11.14
C PHE A 45 9.86 9.29 -12.46
N GLY A 46 8.79 10.10 -12.45
CA GLY A 46 8.08 10.53 -13.66
C GLY A 46 7.10 9.49 -14.24
N HIS A 47 6.87 8.37 -13.55
CA HIS A 47 5.96 7.31 -13.97
C HIS A 47 5.16 6.75 -12.78
N SER A 48 4.14 5.94 -13.10
CA SER A 48 3.32 5.24 -12.09
C SER A 48 4.17 4.24 -11.29
N ALA A 49 3.80 4.05 -10.02
CA ALA A 49 4.40 3.01 -9.17
C ALA A 49 3.89 1.60 -9.52
N PHE A 50 2.71 1.53 -10.14
CA PHE A 50 1.94 0.30 -10.25
C PHE A 50 1.92 -0.24 -11.67
N SER A 51 1.90 -1.57 -11.79
CA SER A 51 1.66 -2.25 -13.07
C SER A 51 0.19 -2.23 -13.48
N GLU A 52 -0.73 -2.17 -12.52
CA GLU A 52 -2.17 -2.10 -12.78
C GLU A 52 -2.63 -0.70 -13.22
N ALA A 53 -3.83 -0.63 -13.80
CA ALA A 53 -4.45 0.63 -14.18
C ALA A 53 -4.79 1.47 -12.94
N THR A 54 -4.15 2.63 -12.83
CA THR A 54 -4.41 3.58 -11.74
C THR A 54 -5.50 4.57 -12.11
N HIS A 55 -6.45 4.76 -11.21
CA HIS A 55 -7.52 5.74 -11.32
C HIS A 55 -7.35 6.89 -10.31
N ASN A 56 -8.04 8.00 -10.57
CA ASN A 56 -8.04 9.12 -9.66
C ASN A 56 -9.02 8.83 -8.50
N LEU A 57 -8.50 8.87 -7.27
CA LEU A 57 -9.26 8.63 -6.05
C LEU A 57 -10.47 9.58 -5.93
N ALA A 58 -10.33 10.85 -6.35
CA ALA A 58 -11.38 11.85 -6.24
C ALA A 58 -12.56 11.61 -7.21
N THR A 59 -12.32 10.96 -8.34
CA THR A 59 -13.32 10.77 -9.40
C THR A 59 -13.96 9.40 -9.33
N SER A 60 -13.20 8.37 -8.96
CA SER A 60 -13.64 6.97 -9.01
C SER A 60 -13.82 6.34 -7.63
N GLY A 61 -13.33 6.97 -6.56
CA GLY A 61 -13.37 6.43 -5.20
C GLY A 61 -12.32 5.35 -4.93
N TYR A 62 -11.49 5.00 -5.92
CA TYR A 62 -10.39 4.05 -5.80
C TYR A 62 -9.17 4.52 -6.60
N THR A 63 -8.00 4.05 -6.20
CA THR A 63 -6.75 4.24 -6.96
C THR A 63 -6.44 3.02 -7.79
N VAL A 64 -6.60 1.82 -7.23
CA VAL A 64 -6.45 0.57 -7.98
C VAL A 64 -7.71 -0.26 -7.81
N ARG A 65 -8.38 -0.51 -8.93
CA ARG A 65 -9.68 -1.18 -8.97
C ARG A 65 -9.62 -2.58 -8.36
N GLU A 66 -8.60 -3.36 -8.72
CA GLU A 66 -8.41 -4.74 -8.27
C GLU A 66 -8.32 -4.81 -6.75
N VAL A 67 -7.46 -3.97 -6.15
CA VAL A 67 -7.35 -3.85 -4.68
C VAL A 67 -8.67 -3.38 -4.06
N ALA A 68 -9.37 -2.43 -4.69
CA ALA A 68 -10.64 -1.94 -4.15
C ALA A 68 -11.75 -3.01 -4.18
N GLU A 69 -11.80 -3.83 -5.23
CA GLU A 69 -12.75 -4.94 -5.36
C GLU A 69 -12.45 -6.05 -4.34
N GLU A 70 -11.18 -6.41 -4.13
CA GLU A 70 -10.78 -7.42 -3.13
C GLU A 70 -11.16 -7.01 -1.70
N TYR A 71 -10.96 -5.75 -1.34
CA TYR A 71 -11.26 -5.28 0.01
C TYR A 71 -12.67 -4.69 0.17
N LYS A 72 -13.49 -4.74 -0.88
CA LYS A 72 -14.86 -4.19 -0.86
C LYS A 72 -15.72 -4.81 0.22
N GLU A 73 -15.57 -6.12 0.44
CA GLU A 73 -16.33 -6.89 1.43
C GLU A 73 -15.94 -6.56 2.87
N HIS A 74 -14.70 -6.12 3.09
CA HIS A 74 -14.20 -5.73 4.40
C HIS A 74 -14.61 -4.29 4.79
N GLY A 75 -14.95 -3.44 3.81
CA GLY A 75 -15.47 -2.10 4.05
C GLY A 75 -14.59 -1.26 4.98
N ALA A 76 -15.20 -0.72 6.04
CA ALA A 76 -14.52 0.07 7.06
C ALA A 76 -14.03 -0.75 8.27
N ALA A 77 -14.05 -2.09 8.19
CA ALA A 77 -13.50 -2.94 9.24
C ALA A 77 -11.96 -2.97 9.17
N HIS A 78 -11.34 -3.40 10.28
CA HIS A 78 -9.89 -3.58 10.32
C HIS A 78 -9.48 -4.80 9.49
N LEU A 79 -8.43 -4.63 8.70
CA LEU A 79 -7.86 -5.71 7.89
C LEU A 79 -6.79 -6.45 8.69
N LEU A 80 -7.17 -7.62 9.19
CA LEU A 80 -6.29 -8.48 10.01
C LEU A 80 -5.28 -9.26 9.16
N GLU A 81 -5.65 -9.61 7.93
CA GLU A 81 -4.81 -10.36 7.00
C GLU A 81 -4.52 -9.51 5.75
N PRO A 82 -3.27 -9.49 5.25
CA PRO A 82 -2.95 -8.86 3.99
C PRO A 82 -3.56 -9.63 2.80
N ALA A 83 -3.78 -8.97 1.68
CA ALA A 83 -4.25 -9.58 0.43
C ALA A 83 -3.33 -10.74 0.03
N LYS A 84 -3.94 -11.82 -0.46
CA LYS A 84 -3.23 -12.98 -0.98
C LYS A 84 -2.42 -12.58 -2.20
N GLU A 85 -1.09 -12.73 -2.12
CA GLU A 85 -0.20 -12.51 -3.24
C GLU A 85 -0.41 -13.61 -4.30
N TRP A 86 -0.77 -13.21 -5.52
CA TRP A 86 -0.74 -14.12 -6.68
C TRP A 86 0.42 -13.73 -7.59
N PHE A 87 1.61 -14.31 -7.34
CA PHE A 87 2.51 -14.97 -8.32
C PHE A 87 3.93 -15.14 -7.75
N LEU A 88 4.28 -16.37 -7.36
CA LEU A 88 5.66 -16.80 -7.15
C LEU A 88 6.17 -17.51 -8.42
N LYS A 89 7.20 -16.98 -9.08
CA LYS A 89 7.92 -17.72 -10.13
C LYS A 89 8.83 -18.77 -9.48
N TYR A 90 8.81 -19.96 -10.07
CA TYR A 90 9.55 -21.15 -9.68
C TYR A 90 11.08 -20.90 -9.67
N GLY A 91 11.80 -21.20 -8.57
CA GLY A 91 13.23 -21.52 -8.68
C GLY A 91 14.23 -21.05 -7.61
N GLU A 92 13.94 -20.10 -6.71
CA GLU A 92 14.97 -19.60 -5.75
C GLU A 92 14.46 -19.63 -4.31
N PHE A 93 14.97 -20.56 -3.50
CA PHE A 93 14.65 -20.67 -2.08
C PHE A 93 15.75 -20.05 -1.22
N GLN A 94 15.40 -19.02 -0.45
CA GLN A 94 15.90 -18.84 0.91
C GLN A 94 14.69 -18.80 1.84
N LEU A 95 14.63 -19.75 2.77
CA LEU A 95 13.55 -19.88 3.74
C LEU A 95 13.74 -18.85 4.86
N VAL A 96 13.44 -17.59 4.57
CA VAL A 96 13.18 -16.59 5.61
C VAL A 96 11.68 -16.61 5.83
N GLN A 97 11.22 -17.06 7.00
CA GLN A 97 9.82 -16.86 7.39
C GLN A 97 9.57 -15.36 7.57
N ARG A 98 9.17 -14.70 6.48
CA ARG A 98 8.46 -13.44 6.51
C ARG A 98 7.05 -13.76 6.02
N PRO A 99 5.99 -13.39 6.74
CA PRO A 99 4.62 -13.69 6.31
C PRO A 99 4.20 -13.02 4.99
N PHE A 100 5.08 -12.26 4.33
CA PHE A 100 4.82 -11.46 3.13
C PHE A 100 6.14 -11.21 2.37
N ALA A 101 6.07 -11.11 1.04
CA ALA A 101 7.18 -10.65 0.23
C ALA A 101 7.31 -9.13 0.37
N VAL A 102 8.35 -8.67 1.08
CA VAL A 102 8.75 -7.26 1.01
C VAL A 102 9.09 -6.97 -0.46
N PRO A 103 8.42 -6.01 -1.13
CA PRO A 103 8.81 -5.64 -2.49
C PRO A 103 10.29 -5.26 -2.48
N ASN A 104 11.03 -5.64 -3.53
CA ASN A 104 12.48 -5.43 -3.60
C ASN A 104 12.81 -3.94 -3.83
N PHE A 105 12.54 -3.12 -2.83
CA PHE A 105 12.72 -1.68 -2.86
C PHE A 105 14.20 -1.32 -2.87
N THR A 106 14.55 -0.36 -3.72
CA THR A 106 15.83 0.33 -3.59
C THR A 106 15.80 1.26 -2.37
N ALA A 107 16.97 1.64 -1.84
CA ALA A 107 17.05 2.54 -0.67
C ALA A 107 16.28 3.86 -0.84
N LYS A 108 16.16 4.38 -2.07
CA LYS A 108 15.36 5.59 -2.36
C LYS A 108 13.86 5.32 -2.28
N GLU A 109 13.43 4.16 -2.76
CA GLU A 109 12.03 3.74 -2.76
C GLU A 109 11.55 3.43 -1.34
N GLU A 110 12.41 2.82 -0.52
CA GLU A 110 12.12 2.58 0.89
C GLU A 110 11.90 3.89 1.66
N ILE A 111 12.68 4.93 1.37
CA ILE A 111 12.49 6.27 1.96
C ILE A 111 11.13 6.86 1.54
N ILE A 112 10.73 6.69 0.28
CA ILE A 112 9.42 7.15 -0.19
C ILE A 112 8.32 6.41 0.55
N MET A 113 8.41 5.09 0.67
CA MET A 113 7.41 4.28 1.34
C MET A 113 7.28 4.65 2.81
N LYS A 114 8.41 4.81 3.52
CA LYS A 114 8.41 5.29 4.91
C LYS A 114 7.77 6.67 5.05
N LYS A 115 8.00 7.59 4.11
CA LYS A 115 7.36 8.91 4.10
C LYS A 115 5.85 8.81 3.91
N VAL A 116 5.38 7.97 2.99
CA VAL A 116 3.95 7.77 2.72
C VAL A 116 3.26 7.18 3.95
N LEU A 117 3.82 6.13 4.56
CA LEU A 117 3.29 5.54 5.78
C LEU A 117 3.28 6.55 6.95
N THR A 118 4.36 7.32 7.13
CA THR A 118 4.42 8.36 8.17
C THR A 118 3.37 9.45 7.94
N ALA A 119 3.14 9.87 6.69
CA ALA A 119 2.10 10.84 6.36
C ALA A 119 0.70 10.31 6.67
N HIS A 120 0.43 9.04 6.33
CA HIS A 120 -0.83 8.37 6.67
C HIS A 120 -1.05 8.32 8.19
N ARG A 121 -0.01 7.97 8.96
CA ARG A 121 -0.03 7.98 10.43
C ARG A 121 -0.42 9.34 10.98
N LEU A 122 0.30 10.39 10.57
CA LEU A 122 0.04 11.76 11.02
C LEU A 122 -1.39 12.22 10.70
N ARG A 123 -1.91 11.86 9.52
CA ARG A 123 -3.28 12.20 9.12
C ARG A 123 -4.32 11.50 10.01
N ASN A 124 -4.12 10.22 10.34
CA ASN A 124 -4.98 9.51 11.27
C ASN A 124 -4.95 10.11 12.69
N TYR A 125 -3.77 10.46 13.19
CA TYR A 125 -3.64 11.17 14.48
C TYR A 125 -4.37 12.51 14.49
N GLN A 126 -4.28 13.29 13.41
CA GLN A 126 -4.99 14.57 13.29
C GLN A 126 -6.51 14.40 13.24
N LEU A 127 -7.02 13.39 12.55
CA LEU A 127 -8.46 13.08 12.52
C LEU A 127 -8.99 12.69 13.91
N VAL A 128 -8.20 11.95 14.70
CA VAL A 128 -8.56 11.59 16.07
C VAL A 128 -8.57 12.81 16.99
N ASN A 129 -7.61 13.73 16.84
CA ASN A 129 -7.50 14.92 17.70
C ASN A 129 -8.54 16.02 17.40
N VAL A 130 -9.14 16.04 16.20
CA VAL A 130 -10.20 17.00 15.84
C VAL A 130 -11.58 16.52 16.31
N ALA A 131 -11.72 15.23 16.64
CA ALA A 131 -12.98 14.63 17.09
C ALA A 131 -13.18 14.66 18.62
N VAL A 132 -12.36 15.42 19.36
CA VAL A 132 -12.44 15.60 20.83
C VAL A 132 -12.99 16.97 21.20
#